data_AF-A0A5S3YSQ9-F1
#
_entry.id   AF-A0A5S3YSQ9-F1
#
_cell.length_a   1.000
_cell.length_b   1.000
_cell.length_c   1.000
_cell.angle_alpha   90.00
_cell.angle_beta   90.00
_cell.angle_gamma   90.00
#
_symmetry.space_group_name_H-M   'P 1'
#
loop_
_entity.id
_entity.type
_entity.pdbx_description
1 polymer ?
#
loop_
_entity_poly.entity_id
_entity_poly.type
_entity_poly.pdbx_seq_one_letter_code
_entity_poly.pdbx_strand_id
1 'polypeptide(L)'
;MLKPHIFFTLLITFCCLLSAQVQANFCTGKLYGINAGRGEVGLIFDVNEYSGDTFIHSKAKFSSAALAYANDLNRLYYVSAPRAHEYKLDVSGVALNSTELKSLPISASRHKYTRIAYVDMDTKEHTTLAKSKPMYRLAYNENTGLLVGSYFDKLYSIDPHTGATTLLGTLSGYGQDREMWRGDLAFNQGQLYLISNSAIFTVDLETFALTKLASHSIPTLTGAVFNGEGALIVSRDKTNDYGSLNKTDLYQVQPYTGEACKMATLPAQLNDLAIDNTNSISCPETPLCQPLTLPEISLSAITASVNEGGTLEFEISLDRASGQDIKVDVSTTPITTPYNDYTYPDQTITIAAGEVSYRIQIPTIDNTVYEGNKQFTLQVTAAEHASGSAQQTATIIENDPNTAEQLQNAAKYGQVNWEGSDGCCHGQRIRGIKGHFPNAPAGTVVNFYISSQKIATKTLSGNFAYAGDSQSTWWMNNGTVAWATLTYNGVTVNVHTGHKSQIHNHHNVNCANGCW
;
A
#
# COMPACT_ATOMS: atom_id res chain seq x y z
N MET A 1 -39.20 -74.07 30.46
CA MET A 1 -40.14 -73.00 30.82
C MET A 1 -39.35 -71.83 31.38
N LEU A 2 -39.55 -70.65 30.75
CA LEU A 2 -39.22 -69.26 31.14
C LEU A 2 -37.75 -68.77 31.30
N LYS A 3 -37.30 -68.14 30.19
CA LYS A 3 -36.62 -66.83 29.99
C LYS A 3 -35.30 -66.50 30.70
N PRO A 4 -34.22 -66.23 29.94
CA PRO A 4 -33.12 -65.38 30.40
C PRO A 4 -33.41 -63.90 30.10
N HIS A 5 -33.04 -63.03 31.04
CA HIS A 5 -33.19 -61.59 30.97
C HIS A 5 -32.28 -60.95 29.92
N ILE A 6 -32.89 -60.17 29.03
CA ILE A 6 -32.20 -59.28 28.09
C ILE A 6 -31.68 -58.09 28.90
N PHE A 7 -30.36 -57.99 29.05
CA PHE A 7 -29.69 -56.78 29.50
C PHE A 7 -29.75 -55.75 28.36
N PHE A 8 -30.54 -54.70 28.56
CA PHE A 8 -30.61 -53.54 27.69
C PHE A 8 -29.41 -52.63 28.02
N THR A 9 -28.36 -52.68 27.20
CA THR A 9 -27.22 -51.77 27.31
C THR A 9 -27.68 -50.38 26.88
N LEU A 10 -27.94 -49.50 27.85
CA LEU A 10 -28.21 -48.08 27.62
C LEU A 10 -26.91 -47.42 27.16
N LEU A 11 -26.79 -47.17 25.85
CA LEU A 11 -25.70 -46.38 25.27
C LEU A 11 -25.92 -44.91 25.68
N ILE A 12 -25.30 -44.47 26.78
CA ILE A 12 -25.23 -43.05 27.14
C ILE A 12 -24.23 -42.41 26.19
N THR A 13 -24.74 -41.77 25.14
CA THR A 13 -23.95 -40.90 24.27
C THR A 13 -23.47 -39.72 25.11
N PHE A 14 -22.22 -39.78 25.55
CA PHE A 14 -21.54 -38.67 26.21
C PHE A 14 -21.35 -37.58 25.15
N CYS A 15 -22.33 -36.67 25.06
CA CYS A 15 -22.20 -35.45 24.29
C CYS A 15 -21.07 -34.64 24.94
N CYS A 16 -19.89 -34.73 24.35
CA CYS A 16 -18.75 -33.90 24.72
C CYS A 16 -19.16 -32.46 24.37
N LEU A 17 -19.71 -31.75 25.36
CA LEU A 17 -19.78 -30.30 25.35
C LEU A 17 -18.33 -29.82 25.36
N LEU A 18 -17.77 -29.66 24.16
CA LEU A 18 -16.68 -28.73 23.92
C LEU A 18 -17.20 -27.38 24.39
N SER A 19 -16.90 -27.04 25.64
CA SER A 19 -16.94 -25.65 26.07
C SER A 19 -15.93 -24.95 25.17
N ALA A 20 -16.44 -24.21 24.19
CA ALA A 20 -15.64 -23.17 23.55
C ALA A 20 -15.16 -22.29 24.70
N GLN A 21 -13.86 -22.40 25.05
CA GLN A 21 -13.24 -21.40 25.89
C GLN A 21 -13.26 -20.12 25.06
N VAL A 22 -14.28 -19.30 25.29
CA VAL A 22 -14.22 -17.90 24.90
C VAL A 22 -13.10 -17.33 25.76
N GLN A 23 -11.90 -17.19 25.19
CA GLN A 23 -10.89 -16.31 25.75
C GLN A 23 -11.55 -14.93 25.80
N ALA A 24 -11.85 -14.44 27.00
CA ALA A 24 -12.23 -13.05 27.16
C ALA A 24 -11.07 -12.21 26.61
N ASN A 25 -11.33 -11.40 25.59
CA ASN A 25 -10.34 -10.44 25.14
C ASN A 25 -10.10 -9.46 26.30
N PHE A 26 -8.83 -9.33 26.69
CA PHE A 26 -8.41 -8.35 27.67
C PHE A 26 -7.89 -7.13 26.91
N CYS A 27 -8.48 -5.98 27.21
CA CYS A 27 -8.04 -4.68 26.74
C CYS A 27 -7.11 -4.10 27.80
N THR A 28 -6.22 -3.19 27.41
CA THR A 28 -5.32 -2.50 28.34
C THR A 28 -5.54 -1.00 28.20
N GLY A 29 -5.55 -0.29 29.33
CA GLY A 29 -5.70 1.16 29.32
C GLY A 29 -6.90 1.65 30.11
N LYS A 30 -6.76 1.80 31.43
CA LYS A 30 -7.78 2.52 32.20
C LYS A 30 -7.62 4.02 31.94
N LEU A 31 -8.63 4.63 31.32
CA LEU A 31 -8.59 6.05 30.96
C LEU A 31 -8.98 6.94 32.16
N TYR A 32 -8.27 8.05 32.30
CA TYR A 32 -8.49 9.08 33.30
C TYR A 32 -8.60 10.45 32.63
N GLY A 33 -9.31 11.36 33.29
CA GLY A 33 -9.36 12.76 32.87
C GLY A 33 -9.35 13.73 34.04
N ILE A 34 -9.10 15.00 33.75
CA ILE A 34 -9.18 16.10 34.73
C ILE A 34 -9.86 17.33 34.12
N ASN A 35 -10.61 18.08 34.93
CA ASN A 35 -11.15 19.38 34.50
C ASN A 35 -10.22 20.55 34.84
N ALA A 36 -10.28 21.59 34.01
CA ALA A 36 -9.61 22.86 34.21
C ALA A 36 -10.62 24.02 34.27
N GLY A 37 -10.33 25.01 35.11
CA GLY A 37 -11.11 26.24 35.13
C GLY A 37 -10.62 27.25 36.15
N ARG A 38 -10.97 28.52 35.95
CA ARG A 38 -10.55 29.62 36.82
C ARG A 38 -11.30 29.54 38.15
N GLY A 39 -10.64 29.00 39.16
CA GLY A 39 -11.19 28.90 40.52
C GLY A 39 -12.08 27.68 40.74
N GLU A 40 -12.22 26.80 39.75
CA GLU A 40 -13.00 25.57 39.84
C GLU A 40 -12.35 24.53 40.77
N VAL A 41 -13.20 23.63 41.28
CA VAL A 41 -12.75 22.42 41.96
C VAL A 41 -12.20 21.46 40.91
N GLY A 42 -10.96 21.01 41.09
CA GLY A 42 -10.40 19.96 40.25
C GLY A 42 -10.91 18.59 40.68
N LEU A 43 -11.33 17.79 39.72
CA LEU A 43 -11.78 16.42 39.87
C LEU A 43 -10.98 15.54 38.93
N ILE A 44 -10.54 14.39 39.44
CA ILE A 44 -10.04 13.29 38.61
C ILE A 44 -11.24 12.43 38.26
N PHE A 45 -11.34 12.05 37.00
CA PHE A 45 -12.40 11.20 36.47
C PHE A 45 -11.82 9.84 36.08
N ASP A 46 -12.52 8.77 36.43
CA ASP A 46 -12.36 7.46 35.79
C ASP A 46 -13.26 7.46 34.55
N VAL A 47 -12.71 7.12 33.38
CA VAL A 47 -13.44 7.09 32.12
C VAL A 47 -13.38 5.69 31.56
N ASN A 48 -14.54 5.16 31.17
CA ASN A 48 -14.61 3.98 30.32
C ASN A 48 -14.79 4.47 28.89
N GLU A 49 -13.74 4.38 28.09
CA GLU A 49 -13.70 4.82 26.70
C GLU A 49 -14.66 4.03 25.79
N TYR A 50 -15.06 2.83 26.19
CA TYR A 50 -15.95 1.95 25.42
C TYR A 50 -17.42 2.16 25.72
N SER A 51 -17.82 2.34 26.98
CA SER A 51 -19.23 2.63 27.32
C SER A 51 -19.52 4.12 27.35
N GLY A 52 -18.49 4.97 27.45
CA GLY A 52 -18.63 6.39 27.74
C GLY A 52 -18.98 6.68 29.20
N ASP A 53 -19.05 5.66 30.06
CA ASP A 53 -19.31 5.85 31.47
C ASP A 53 -18.17 6.64 32.11
N THR A 54 -18.53 7.62 32.92
CA THR A 54 -17.57 8.51 33.58
C THR A 54 -17.91 8.61 35.05
N PHE A 55 -16.93 8.36 35.92
CA PHE A 55 -17.08 8.39 37.37
C PHE A 55 -16.10 9.38 37.99
N ILE A 56 -16.45 9.95 39.15
CA ILE A 56 -15.52 10.77 39.92
C ILE A 56 -14.58 9.83 40.68
N HIS A 57 -13.30 9.87 40.33
CA HIS A 57 -12.26 9.12 41.02
C HIS A 57 -11.92 9.76 42.38
N SER A 58 -11.60 11.05 42.36
CA SER A 58 -11.14 11.80 43.54
C SER A 58 -11.14 13.32 43.34
N LYS A 59 -11.03 14.07 44.43
CA LYS A 59 -10.90 15.54 44.42
C LYS A 59 -9.44 15.96 44.36
N ALA A 60 -9.05 16.62 43.27
CA ALA A 60 -7.71 17.16 43.09
C ALA A 60 -7.43 18.36 44.00
N LYS A 61 -6.13 18.63 44.27
CA LYS A 61 -5.72 19.83 45.02
C LYS A 61 -6.07 21.13 44.29
N PHE A 62 -6.21 21.05 42.98
CA PHE A 62 -6.55 22.15 42.08
C PHE A 62 -7.03 21.58 40.74
N SER A 63 -7.81 22.36 40.00
CA SER A 63 -8.10 22.09 38.59
C SER A 63 -6.83 22.21 37.75
N SER A 64 -6.75 21.44 36.66
CA SER A 64 -5.55 21.28 35.83
C SER A 64 -5.95 21.13 34.38
N ALA A 65 -5.11 21.66 33.48
CA ALA A 65 -5.20 21.41 32.05
C ALA A 65 -4.13 20.41 31.58
N ALA A 66 -3.42 19.78 32.51
CA ALA A 66 -2.29 18.91 32.25
C ALA A 66 -2.37 17.68 33.18
N LEU A 67 -2.30 16.46 32.66
CA LEU A 67 -2.45 15.20 33.37
C LEU A 67 -1.55 14.13 32.74
N ALA A 68 -0.82 13.37 33.56
CA ALA A 68 -0.06 12.23 33.08
C ALA A 68 -0.03 11.12 34.11
N TYR A 69 -0.06 9.87 33.65
CA TYR A 69 0.08 8.69 34.50
C TYR A 69 1.52 8.19 34.45
N ALA A 70 2.17 8.13 35.62
CA ALA A 70 3.47 7.49 35.80
C ALA A 70 3.22 6.06 36.29
N ASN A 71 3.42 5.10 35.40
CA ASN A 71 3.05 3.70 35.60
C ASN A 71 3.92 2.99 36.66
N ASP A 72 5.22 3.22 36.63
CA ASP A 72 6.22 2.71 37.59
C ASP A 72 5.97 3.20 39.03
N LEU A 73 5.36 4.37 39.19
CA LEU A 73 5.03 4.97 40.47
C LEU A 73 3.57 4.79 40.87
N ASN A 74 2.73 4.27 39.97
CA ASN A 74 1.28 4.18 40.11
C ASN A 74 0.65 5.51 40.55
N ARG A 75 0.96 6.60 39.84
CA ARG A 75 0.56 7.97 40.20
C ARG A 75 0.06 8.78 39.01
N LEU A 76 -1.02 9.53 39.19
CA LEU A 76 -1.45 10.57 38.25
C LEU A 76 -0.91 11.93 38.68
N TYR A 77 -0.09 12.55 37.85
CA TYR A 77 0.48 13.88 38.05
C TYR A 77 -0.34 14.94 37.30
N TYR A 78 -0.50 16.11 37.92
CA TYR A 78 -1.22 17.23 37.34
C TYR A 78 -0.63 18.58 37.80
N VAL A 79 -0.72 19.59 36.94
CA VAL A 79 -0.11 20.91 37.16
C VAL A 79 -1.17 21.99 37.28
N SER A 80 -1.13 22.76 38.36
CA SER A 80 -2.17 23.75 38.64
C SER A 80 -2.27 24.78 37.52
N ALA A 81 -3.49 25.04 37.05
CA ALA A 81 -3.73 26.13 36.11
C ALA A 81 -3.24 27.48 36.69
N PRO A 82 -2.71 28.40 35.86
CA PRO A 82 -2.37 29.75 36.30
C PRO A 82 -3.60 30.46 36.89
N ARG A 83 -3.50 30.88 38.15
CA ARG A 83 -4.58 31.59 38.84
C ARG A 83 -4.23 33.04 39.07
N ALA A 84 -5.19 33.93 38.86
CA ALA A 84 -5.02 35.35 39.17
C ALA A 84 -4.67 35.54 40.66
N HIS A 85 -3.66 36.37 40.90
CA HIS A 85 -3.36 36.96 42.20
C HIS A 85 -3.91 38.38 42.26
N GLU A 86 -3.69 39.14 41.17
CA GLU A 86 -4.18 40.50 40.95
C GLU A 86 -4.79 40.59 39.56
N TYR A 87 -5.77 41.49 39.40
CA TYR A 87 -6.50 41.72 38.14
C TYR A 87 -6.02 43.01 37.47
N LYS A 88 -6.14 43.06 36.14
CA LYS A 88 -5.84 44.28 35.37
C LYS A 88 -6.86 45.40 35.57
N LEU A 89 -8.06 45.06 36.06
CA LEU A 89 -9.10 46.01 36.41
C LEU A 89 -9.19 46.10 37.94
N ASP A 90 -9.43 47.30 38.45
CA ASP A 90 -9.71 47.48 39.87
C ASP A 90 -11.10 46.91 40.21
N VAL A 91 -11.11 45.90 41.08
CA VAL A 91 -12.32 45.20 41.54
C VAL A 91 -12.65 45.53 42.99
N SER A 92 -11.87 46.40 43.65
CA SER A 92 -12.04 46.72 45.07
C SER A 92 -13.35 47.44 45.40
N GLY A 93 -13.91 48.17 44.43
CA GLY A 93 -15.22 48.84 44.54
C GLY A 93 -16.42 47.90 44.40
N VAL A 94 -16.20 46.60 44.15
CA VAL A 94 -17.26 45.60 44.01
C VAL A 94 -17.20 44.64 45.21
N ALA A 95 -18.32 44.47 45.91
CA ALA A 95 -18.40 43.62 47.09
C ALA A 95 -18.39 42.12 46.74
N LEU A 96 -17.23 41.59 46.33
CA LEU A 96 -17.03 40.20 45.93
C LEU A 96 -16.49 39.35 47.08
N ASN A 97 -17.01 38.13 47.23
CA ASN A 97 -16.46 37.14 48.15
C ASN A 97 -15.23 36.41 47.55
N SER A 98 -14.53 35.63 48.38
CA SER A 98 -13.28 34.97 47.96
C SER A 98 -13.44 33.90 46.86
N THR A 99 -14.65 33.37 46.67
CA THR A 99 -14.99 32.42 45.61
C THR A 99 -15.28 33.16 44.32
N GLU A 100 -16.13 34.19 44.37
CA GLU A 100 -16.45 35.06 43.22
C GLU A 100 -15.21 35.72 42.65
N LEU A 101 -14.31 36.18 43.52
CA LEU A 101 -13.05 36.77 43.10
C LEU A 101 -12.26 35.79 42.21
N LYS A 102 -12.18 34.51 42.58
CA LYS A 102 -11.40 33.50 41.84
C LYS A 102 -11.97 33.15 40.48
N SER A 103 -13.28 33.32 40.27
CA SER A 103 -13.98 32.97 39.03
C SER A 103 -14.14 34.14 38.05
N LEU A 104 -13.67 35.34 38.41
CA LEU A 104 -13.80 36.51 37.56
C LEU A 104 -13.23 36.29 36.15
N PRO A 105 -13.97 36.66 35.08
CA PRO A 105 -13.51 36.58 33.70
C PRO A 105 -12.62 37.77 33.30
N ILE A 106 -11.74 38.21 34.22
CA ILE A 106 -10.86 39.37 34.03
C ILE A 106 -9.42 38.88 33.89
N SER A 107 -8.69 39.48 32.93
CA SER A 107 -7.26 39.20 32.75
C SER A 107 -6.48 39.53 34.02
N ALA A 108 -5.61 38.61 34.44
CA ALA A 108 -4.73 38.85 35.56
C ALA A 108 -3.59 39.81 35.17
N SER A 109 -3.22 40.70 36.09
CA SER A 109 -1.97 41.47 36.02
C SER A 109 -0.82 40.67 36.63
N ARG A 110 -1.12 39.84 37.64
CA ARG A 110 -0.18 38.96 38.31
C ARG A 110 -0.82 37.62 38.60
N HIS A 111 -0.06 36.53 38.41
CA HIS A 111 -0.52 35.17 38.67
C HIS A 111 0.12 34.61 39.94
N LYS A 112 -0.60 33.71 40.62
CA LYS A 112 -0.03 32.83 41.64
C LYS A 112 0.92 31.85 40.97
N TYR A 113 1.94 31.42 41.71
CA TYR A 113 2.84 30.38 41.24
C TYR A 113 2.08 29.07 41.01
N THR A 114 2.48 28.37 39.95
CA THR A 114 1.98 27.04 39.62
C THR A 114 2.66 25.99 40.48
N ARG A 115 1.97 24.88 40.69
CA ARG A 115 2.45 23.74 41.47
C ARG A 115 2.15 22.46 40.73
N ILE A 116 3.02 21.47 40.90
CA ILE A 116 2.75 20.09 40.50
C ILE A 116 2.28 19.31 41.72
N ALA A 117 1.30 18.45 41.52
CA ALA A 117 0.78 17.53 42.51
C ALA A 117 0.53 16.18 41.85
N TYR A 118 0.38 15.15 42.67
CA TYR A 118 -0.05 13.84 42.21
C TYR A 118 -1.19 13.30 43.07
N VAL A 119 -1.86 12.28 42.56
CA VAL A 119 -2.64 11.33 43.35
C VAL A 119 -1.98 9.97 43.27
N ASP A 120 -1.80 9.36 44.43
CA ASP A 120 -1.38 7.98 44.58
C ASP A 120 -2.59 7.09 44.33
N MET A 121 -2.51 6.19 43.34
CA MET A 121 -3.69 5.49 42.85
C MET A 121 -4.18 4.40 43.80
N ASP A 122 -3.31 3.91 44.67
CA ASP A 122 -3.65 2.91 45.69
C ASP A 122 -4.38 3.56 46.87
N THR A 123 -3.87 4.69 47.36
CA THR A 123 -4.41 5.37 48.55
C THR A 123 -5.47 6.42 48.23
N LYS A 124 -5.53 6.88 46.97
CA LYS A 124 -6.27 8.06 46.52
C LYS A 124 -5.87 9.36 47.23
N GLU A 125 -4.73 9.37 47.92
CA GLU A 125 -4.23 10.57 48.58
C GLU A 125 -3.58 11.50 47.56
N HIS A 126 -3.96 12.78 47.62
CA HIS A 126 -3.34 13.81 46.79
C HIS A 126 -2.24 14.54 47.55
N THR A 127 -1.08 14.68 46.92
CA THR A 127 0.11 15.34 47.49
C THR A 127 0.59 16.45 46.57
N THR A 128 0.83 17.64 47.13
CA THR A 128 1.50 18.73 46.40
C THR A 128 3.00 18.53 46.50
N LEU A 129 3.65 18.35 45.35
CA LEU A 129 5.05 17.96 45.29
C LEU A 129 5.98 19.17 45.33
N ALA A 130 5.84 20.08 44.36
CA ALA A 130 6.74 21.24 44.26
C ALA A 130 6.07 22.43 43.56
N LYS A 131 6.74 23.59 43.63
CA LYS A 131 6.46 24.69 42.68
C LYS A 131 6.93 24.26 41.30
N SER A 132 6.14 24.55 40.28
CA SER A 132 6.44 24.19 38.89
C SER A 132 6.39 25.42 38.00
N LYS A 133 6.85 25.28 36.75
CA LYS A 133 6.43 26.18 35.67
C LYS A 133 4.97 25.88 35.27
N PRO A 134 4.25 26.83 34.65
CA PRO A 134 2.96 26.53 34.03
C PRO A 134 3.15 25.48 32.95
N MET A 135 2.23 24.53 32.85
CA MET A 135 2.20 23.52 31.78
C MET A 135 0.79 23.48 31.20
N TYR A 136 0.69 23.43 29.88
CA TYR A 136 -0.57 23.19 29.17
C TYR A 136 -0.82 21.72 28.89
N ARG A 137 0.23 20.91 28.95
CA ARG A 137 0.28 19.52 28.47
C ARG A 137 1.24 18.76 29.37
N LEU A 138 0.97 17.49 29.62
CA LEU A 138 1.86 16.62 30.38
C LEU A 138 1.76 15.20 29.83
N ALA A 139 2.90 14.55 29.62
CA ALA A 139 2.97 13.15 29.23
C ALA A 139 4.05 12.45 30.04
N TYR A 140 3.98 11.13 30.17
CA TYR A 140 4.99 10.35 30.87
C TYR A 140 5.88 9.59 29.89
N ASN A 141 7.20 9.72 30.03
CA ASN A 141 8.16 9.00 29.21
C ASN A 141 8.69 7.79 30.00
N GLU A 142 8.08 6.63 29.75
CA GLU A 142 8.41 5.36 30.41
C GLU A 142 9.88 4.96 30.25
N ASN A 143 10.53 5.31 29.12
CA ASN A 143 11.93 4.97 28.88
C ASN A 143 12.90 5.73 29.80
N THR A 144 12.51 6.91 30.25
CA THR A 144 13.37 7.80 31.06
C THR A 144 12.91 7.92 32.51
N GLY A 145 11.68 7.52 32.82
CA GLY A 145 11.06 7.73 34.13
C GLY A 145 10.71 9.20 34.41
N LEU A 146 10.66 10.05 33.39
CA LEU A 146 10.44 11.49 33.53
C LEU A 146 9.09 11.90 32.94
N LEU A 147 8.46 12.87 33.57
CA LEU A 147 7.33 13.58 32.97
C LEU A 147 7.88 14.58 31.95
N VAL A 148 7.18 14.73 30.84
CA VAL A 148 7.46 15.74 29.81
C VAL A 148 6.26 16.68 29.74
N GLY A 149 6.48 17.96 30.00
CA GLY A 149 5.46 18.99 29.93
C GLY A 149 5.82 20.06 28.93
N SER A 150 4.82 20.82 28.46
CA SER A 150 5.10 21.98 27.60
C SER A 150 4.32 23.23 27.99
N TYR A 151 4.91 24.38 27.67
CA TYR A 151 4.30 25.69 27.80
C TYR A 151 4.61 26.51 26.56
N PHE A 152 3.57 26.83 25.80
CA PHE A 152 3.71 27.30 24.41
C PHE A 152 4.60 26.34 23.59
N ASP A 153 5.69 26.83 23.05
CA ASP A 153 6.67 26.11 22.26
C ASP A 153 7.77 25.46 23.09
N LYS A 154 7.85 25.70 24.40
CA LYS A 154 8.93 25.17 25.24
C LYS A 154 8.57 23.83 25.84
N LEU A 155 9.49 22.87 25.71
CA LEU A 155 9.39 21.53 26.27
C LEU A 155 10.26 21.42 27.52
N TYR A 156 9.75 20.78 28.57
CA TYR A 156 10.42 20.61 29.85
C TYR A 156 10.35 19.16 30.30
N SER A 157 11.39 18.67 30.95
CA SER A 157 11.31 17.46 31.77
C SER A 157 10.99 17.82 33.21
N ILE A 158 10.29 16.93 33.90
CA ILE A 158 9.97 17.05 35.32
C ILE A 158 10.27 15.71 35.99
N ASP A 159 11.11 15.75 37.02
CA ASP A 159 11.37 14.60 37.88
C ASP A 159 10.11 14.32 38.75
N PRO A 160 9.49 13.13 38.65
CA PRO A 160 8.27 12.82 39.39
C PRO A 160 8.48 12.67 40.91
N HIS A 161 9.72 12.48 41.39
CA HIS A 161 10.03 12.35 42.82
C HIS A 161 10.26 13.70 43.50
N THR A 162 10.82 14.67 42.78
CA THR A 162 11.23 15.97 43.35
C THR A 162 10.40 17.14 42.81
N GLY A 163 9.77 16.97 41.65
CA GLY A 163 9.11 18.04 40.92
C GLY A 163 10.09 19.03 40.26
N ALA A 164 11.39 18.73 40.26
CA ALA A 164 12.41 19.57 39.62
C ALA A 164 12.14 19.64 38.12
N THR A 165 12.09 20.86 37.58
CA THR A 165 11.74 21.13 36.17
C THR A 165 12.99 21.62 35.42
N THR A 166 13.30 20.98 34.29
CA THR A 166 14.44 21.33 33.43
C THR A 166 13.93 21.66 32.03
N LEU A 167 14.40 22.75 31.42
CA LEU A 167 14.09 23.08 30.03
C LEU A 167 14.84 22.11 29.12
N LEU A 168 14.12 21.42 28.25
CA LEU A 168 14.71 20.55 27.23
C LEU A 168 15.05 21.36 25.97
N GLY A 169 14.09 22.12 25.47
CA GLY A 169 14.27 22.89 24.24
C GLY A 169 13.01 23.64 23.82
N THR A 170 13.08 24.20 22.61
CA THR A 170 11.96 24.90 21.95
C THR A 170 11.56 24.11 20.71
N LEU A 171 10.30 23.72 20.64
CA LEU A 171 9.72 23.06 19.48
C LEU A 171 9.89 23.96 18.24
N SER A 172 10.29 23.38 17.11
CA SER A 172 10.51 24.10 15.85
C SER A 172 10.03 23.30 14.64
N GLY A 173 10.25 23.79 13.41
CA GLY A 173 10.03 23.01 12.19
C GLY A 173 8.65 23.15 11.52
N TYR A 174 7.71 23.89 12.10
CA TYR A 174 6.40 24.13 11.50
C TYR A 174 6.06 25.64 11.48
N GLY A 175 5.96 26.22 10.28
CA GLY A 175 5.86 27.67 10.06
C GLY A 175 4.55 28.36 10.46
N GLN A 176 3.66 27.67 11.18
CA GLN A 176 2.42 28.21 11.75
C GLN A 176 2.53 28.19 13.28
N ASP A 177 3.15 29.23 13.85
CA ASP A 177 3.56 29.30 15.27
C ASP A 177 2.45 28.95 16.27
N ARG A 178 1.17 29.15 15.93
CA ARG A 178 0.05 28.96 16.86
C ARG A 178 -0.40 27.51 17.02
N GLU A 179 -0.13 26.63 16.06
CA GLU A 179 -0.50 25.21 16.20
C GLU A 179 0.33 24.53 17.29
N MET A 180 1.59 24.95 17.44
CA MET A 180 2.55 24.39 18.40
C MET A 180 2.21 24.77 19.85
N TRP A 181 1.36 25.79 20.04
CA TRP A 181 1.02 26.35 21.35
C TRP A 181 -0.17 25.66 22.03
N ARG A 182 -0.93 24.84 21.30
CA ARG A 182 -2.18 24.21 21.76
C ARG A 182 -2.25 22.75 21.37
N GLY A 183 -3.22 22.04 21.92
CA GLY A 183 -3.34 20.59 21.79
C GLY A 183 -2.71 19.89 22.98
N ASP A 184 -2.29 18.65 22.79
CA ASP A 184 -1.76 17.81 23.86
C ASP A 184 -0.56 16.93 23.44
N LEU A 185 0.16 16.37 24.42
CA LEU A 185 1.30 15.49 24.23
C LEU A 185 0.95 14.06 24.60
N ALA A 186 1.36 13.11 23.77
CA ALA A 186 1.22 11.69 24.08
C ALA A 186 2.49 10.93 23.70
N PHE A 187 2.86 9.93 24.50
CA PHE A 187 3.90 8.98 24.13
C PHE A 187 3.28 7.71 23.57
N ASN A 188 3.93 7.15 22.54
CA ASN A 188 3.70 5.78 22.09
C ASN A 188 5.05 5.14 21.78
N GLN A 189 5.36 4.00 22.41
CA GLN A 189 6.61 3.25 22.20
C GLN A 189 7.88 4.14 22.24
N GLY A 190 7.91 5.13 23.14
CA GLY A 190 9.04 6.07 23.31
C GLY A 190 9.06 7.27 22.34
N GLN A 191 8.25 7.27 21.28
CA GLN A 191 8.08 8.43 20.40
C GLN A 191 7.10 9.43 21.03
N LEU A 192 7.51 10.70 21.10
CA LEU A 192 6.64 11.79 21.54
C LEU A 192 5.81 12.31 20.36
N TYR A 193 4.51 12.45 20.56
CA TYR A 193 3.58 13.05 19.63
C TYR A 193 3.05 14.37 20.18
N LEU A 194 2.87 15.34 19.30
CA LEU A 194 2.09 16.55 19.55
C LEU A 194 0.81 16.45 18.72
N ILE A 195 -0.34 16.42 19.39
CA ILE A 195 -1.64 16.41 18.76
C ILE A 195 -2.22 17.81 18.91
N SER A 196 -2.19 18.62 17.85
CA SER A 196 -2.71 19.98 17.86
C SER A 196 -4.23 20.00 17.66
N ASN A 197 -4.82 21.19 17.44
CA ASN A 197 -6.25 21.29 17.11
C ASN A 197 -6.58 20.90 15.66
N SER A 198 -5.58 20.65 14.83
CA SER A 198 -5.75 20.48 13.38
C SER A 198 -4.80 19.45 12.76
N ALA A 199 -3.76 19.02 13.48
CA ALA A 199 -2.74 18.14 12.94
C ALA A 199 -2.04 17.32 14.03
N ILE A 200 -1.48 16.19 13.60
CA ILE A 200 -0.68 15.28 14.43
C ILE A 200 0.76 15.41 13.96
N PHE A 201 1.68 15.52 14.93
CA PHE A 201 3.11 15.64 14.69
C PHE A 201 3.88 14.63 15.52
N THR A 202 4.97 14.11 14.98
CA THR A 202 6.04 13.55 15.81
C THR A 202 6.96 14.67 16.27
N VAL A 203 7.54 14.50 17.45
CA VAL A 203 8.55 15.38 18.03
C VAL A 203 9.87 14.63 18.11
N ASP A 204 10.89 15.14 17.42
CA ASP A 204 12.26 14.69 17.64
C ASP A 204 12.75 15.25 18.98
N LEU A 205 13.14 14.38 19.92
CA LEU A 205 13.57 14.80 21.26
C LEU A 205 15.03 15.29 21.34
N GLU A 206 15.82 15.12 20.29
CA GLU A 206 17.19 15.64 20.19
C GLU A 206 17.20 17.04 19.55
N THR A 207 16.42 17.22 18.48
CA THR A 207 16.39 18.48 17.72
C THR A 207 15.19 19.37 18.05
N PHE A 208 14.16 18.82 18.68
CA PHE A 208 12.87 19.47 18.95
C PHE A 208 12.12 19.89 17.68
N ALA A 209 12.47 19.32 16.53
CA ALA A 209 11.75 19.55 15.28
C ALA A 209 10.46 18.74 15.24
N LEU A 210 9.39 19.38 14.75
CA LEU A 210 8.12 18.72 14.45
C LEU A 210 8.12 18.16 13.03
N THR A 211 7.66 16.93 12.87
CA THR A 211 7.32 16.35 11.57
C THR A 211 5.82 16.09 11.53
N LYS A 212 5.11 16.75 10.62
CA LYS A 212 3.66 16.57 10.47
C LYS A 212 3.38 15.17 9.89
N LEU A 213 2.52 14.42 10.57
CA LEU A 213 2.01 13.13 10.09
C LEU A 213 0.71 13.31 9.31
N ALA A 214 -0.27 13.98 9.92
CA ALA A 214 -1.62 14.07 9.36
C ALA A 214 -2.32 15.38 9.73
N SER A 215 -3.41 15.69 9.02
CA SER A 215 -4.36 16.73 9.42
C SER A 215 -5.66 16.07 9.88
N HIS A 216 -6.32 16.61 10.90
CA HIS A 216 -7.61 16.11 11.39
C HIS A 216 -8.59 17.26 11.64
N SER A 217 -9.87 16.94 11.75
CA SER A 217 -10.97 17.91 11.89
C SER A 217 -11.56 17.94 13.31
N ILE A 218 -10.71 17.89 14.34
CA ILE A 218 -11.14 17.88 15.75
C ILE A 218 -10.76 19.22 16.39
N PRO A 219 -11.63 20.25 16.30
CA PRO A 219 -11.35 21.53 16.92
C PRO A 219 -11.47 21.40 18.44
N THR A 220 -10.85 22.33 19.18
CA THR A 220 -10.93 22.39 20.65
C THR A 220 -10.52 21.08 21.34
N LEU A 221 -9.45 20.46 20.85
CA LEU A 221 -8.83 19.29 21.46
C LEU A 221 -8.27 19.67 22.84
N THR A 222 -8.52 18.79 23.81
CA THR A 222 -8.14 19.02 25.20
C THR A 222 -7.14 18.02 25.76
N GLY A 223 -7.16 16.76 25.33
CA GLY A 223 -6.25 15.73 25.83
C GLY A 223 -6.04 14.63 24.79
N ALA A 224 -4.92 13.91 24.89
CA ALA A 224 -4.52 12.88 23.95
C ALA A 224 -3.69 11.78 24.64
N VAL A 225 -4.02 10.52 24.37
CA VAL A 225 -3.29 9.36 24.90
C VAL A 225 -3.29 8.21 23.90
N PHE A 226 -2.30 7.32 24.00
CA PHE A 226 -2.33 6.03 23.30
C PHE A 226 -2.76 4.92 24.26
N ASN A 227 -3.78 4.16 23.88
CA ASN A 227 -4.16 2.95 24.64
C ASN A 227 -3.13 1.83 24.46
N GLY A 228 -3.25 0.74 25.21
CA GLY A 228 -2.27 -0.34 25.14
C GLY A 228 -2.32 -1.15 23.83
N GLU A 229 -3.30 -0.90 22.95
CA GLU A 229 -3.34 -1.40 21.57
C GLU A 229 -2.63 -0.46 20.58
N GLY A 230 -2.12 0.70 21.03
CA GLY A 230 -1.48 1.71 20.20
C GLY A 230 -2.45 2.61 19.44
N ALA A 231 -3.74 2.59 19.78
CA ALA A 231 -4.73 3.51 19.22
C ALA A 231 -4.67 4.87 19.93
N LEU A 232 -4.63 5.95 19.15
CA LEU A 232 -4.66 7.32 19.67
C LEU A 232 -6.11 7.70 20.03
N ILE A 233 -6.34 7.99 21.30
CA ILE A 233 -7.60 8.50 21.85
C ILE A 233 -7.42 9.97 22.16
N VAL A 234 -8.36 10.80 21.73
CA VAL A 234 -8.35 12.24 22.00
C VAL A 234 -9.68 12.70 22.59
N SER A 235 -9.61 13.68 23.48
CA SER A 235 -10.78 14.37 24.02
C SER A 235 -10.96 15.75 23.39
N ARG A 236 -12.23 16.15 23.26
CA ARG A 236 -12.63 17.47 22.81
C ARG A 236 -13.71 18.03 23.72
N ASP A 237 -13.49 19.23 24.26
CA ASP A 237 -14.52 19.96 24.99
C ASP A 237 -15.64 20.43 24.05
N LYS A 238 -16.89 20.31 24.51
CA LYS A 238 -18.06 20.82 23.81
C LYS A 238 -18.42 22.21 24.33
N THR A 239 -18.14 23.22 23.55
CA THR A 239 -18.50 24.61 23.82
C THR A 239 -19.46 25.15 22.76
N ASN A 240 -20.35 26.06 23.15
CA ASN A 240 -21.15 26.86 22.23
C ASN A 240 -21.19 28.33 22.72
N ASP A 241 -22.06 29.15 22.12
CA ASP A 241 -22.18 30.57 22.47
C ASP A 241 -22.63 30.83 23.92
N TYR A 242 -23.18 29.80 24.60
CA TYR A 242 -23.51 29.85 26.03
C TYR A 242 -22.33 29.48 26.94
N GLY A 243 -21.19 29.05 26.38
CA GLY A 243 -20.01 28.59 27.12
C GLY A 243 -19.79 27.08 27.01
N SER A 244 -19.09 26.50 27.99
CA SER A 244 -18.94 25.04 28.05
C SER A 244 -20.29 24.37 28.33
N LEU A 245 -20.56 23.29 27.60
CA LEU A 245 -21.70 22.41 27.83
C LEU A 245 -21.43 21.40 28.95
N ASN A 246 -20.26 21.46 29.60
CA ASN A 246 -19.78 20.49 30.57
C ASN A 246 -19.81 19.05 30.03
N LYS A 247 -19.45 18.90 28.75
CA LYS A 247 -19.43 17.62 28.03
C LYS A 247 -18.16 17.51 27.21
N THR A 248 -17.69 16.29 27.05
CA THR A 248 -16.50 15.97 26.26
C THR A 248 -16.83 14.91 25.23
N ASP A 249 -16.46 15.13 23.98
CA ASP A 249 -16.49 14.07 22.98
C ASP A 249 -15.14 13.35 22.96
N LEU A 250 -15.15 12.01 23.01
CA LEU A 250 -13.96 11.18 22.79
C LEU A 250 -13.91 10.72 21.33
N TYR A 251 -12.72 10.72 20.76
CA TYR A 251 -12.46 10.20 19.43
C TYR A 251 -11.27 9.25 19.44
N GLN A 252 -11.36 8.20 18.64
CA GLN A 252 -10.20 7.44 18.20
C GLN A 252 -9.71 8.07 16.89
N VAL A 253 -8.41 8.31 16.77
CA VAL A 253 -7.80 9.00 15.61
C VAL A 253 -6.66 8.17 15.05
N GLN A 254 -6.57 8.07 13.73
CA GLN A 254 -5.41 7.44 13.08
C GLN A 254 -4.27 8.45 12.97
N PRO A 255 -3.10 8.21 13.60
CA PRO A 255 -2.03 9.20 13.66
C PRO A 255 -1.51 9.70 12.31
N TYR A 256 -1.58 8.85 11.28
CA TYR A 256 -0.98 9.10 9.97
C TYR A 256 -1.97 9.55 8.90
N THR A 257 -3.26 9.24 9.05
CA THR A 257 -4.30 9.73 8.13
C THR A 257 -5.10 10.89 8.71
N GLY A 258 -5.15 11.00 10.04
CA GLY A 258 -5.96 12.00 10.76
C GLY A 258 -7.45 11.70 10.74
N GLU A 259 -7.85 10.54 10.20
CA GLU A 259 -9.22 10.06 10.24
C GLU A 259 -9.64 9.83 11.69
N ALA A 260 -10.80 10.36 12.05
CA ALA A 260 -11.29 10.40 13.41
C ALA A 260 -12.67 9.77 13.51
N CYS A 261 -12.84 8.94 14.51
CA CYS A 261 -14.07 8.22 14.79
C CYS A 261 -14.54 8.54 16.20
N LYS A 262 -15.75 9.08 16.31
CA LYS A 262 -16.30 9.45 17.62
C LYS A 262 -16.65 8.20 18.41
N MET A 263 -16.08 8.07 19.61
CA MET A 263 -16.31 6.95 20.51
C MET A 263 -17.51 7.23 21.42
N ALA A 264 -17.46 8.30 22.21
CA ALA A 264 -18.46 8.57 23.24
C ALA A 264 -18.67 10.08 23.46
N THR A 265 -19.73 10.43 24.19
CA THR A 265 -19.94 11.76 24.76
C THR A 265 -20.03 11.64 26.27
N LEU A 266 -19.02 12.16 26.96
CA LEU A 266 -18.91 12.10 28.41
C LEU A 266 -19.68 13.25 29.06
N PRO A 267 -20.33 13.02 30.22
CA PRO A 267 -21.07 14.03 30.97
C PRO A 267 -20.15 14.90 31.85
N ALA A 268 -18.92 15.16 31.41
CA ALA A 268 -17.94 16.00 32.10
C ALA A 268 -17.11 16.81 31.11
N GLN A 269 -16.66 17.99 31.52
CA GLN A 269 -15.61 18.73 30.82
C GLN A 269 -14.25 18.16 31.22
N LEU A 270 -13.55 17.56 30.26
CA LEU A 270 -12.19 17.07 30.43
C LEU A 270 -11.25 17.99 29.66
N ASN A 271 -10.24 18.46 30.37
CA ASN A 271 -9.21 19.36 29.87
C ASN A 271 -7.88 18.67 29.63
N ASP A 272 -7.74 17.41 30.04
CA ASP A 272 -6.66 16.52 29.64
C ASP A 272 -7.05 15.05 29.90
N LEU A 273 -6.31 14.12 29.29
CA LEU A 273 -6.43 12.67 29.45
C LEU A 273 -5.12 12.06 29.95
N ALA A 274 -5.23 10.97 30.70
CA ALA A 274 -4.10 10.10 31.01
C ALA A 274 -4.57 8.65 31.02
N ILE A 275 -3.67 7.71 30.77
CA ILE A 275 -4.05 6.30 30.65
C ILE A 275 -3.09 5.41 31.42
N ASP A 276 -3.66 4.41 32.09
CA ASP A 276 -2.92 3.34 32.72
C ASP A 276 -2.99 2.07 31.86
N ASN A 277 -1.93 1.83 31.09
CA ASN A 277 -1.81 0.64 30.24
C ASN A 277 -1.29 -0.60 30.98
N THR A 278 -1.06 -0.54 32.30
CA THR A 278 -0.52 -1.69 33.06
C THR A 278 -1.59 -2.68 33.50
N ASN A 279 -2.83 -2.22 33.65
CA ASN A 279 -3.95 -3.03 34.11
C ASN A 279 -4.76 -3.59 32.93
N SER A 280 -4.91 -4.92 32.90
CA SER A 280 -5.81 -5.60 31.96
C SER A 280 -7.27 -5.46 32.42
N ILE A 281 -8.12 -4.90 31.56
CA ILE A 281 -9.56 -4.81 31.74
C ILE A 281 -10.28 -5.75 30.76
N SER A 282 -11.46 -6.24 31.10
CA SER A 282 -12.27 -7.01 30.14
C SER A 282 -12.74 -6.07 29.02
N CYS A 283 -12.42 -6.38 27.76
CA CYS A 283 -12.99 -5.65 26.64
C CYS A 283 -14.52 -5.82 26.65
N PRO A 284 -15.33 -4.76 26.66
CA PRO A 284 -16.74 -4.90 26.34
C PRO A 284 -16.88 -5.37 24.89
N GLU A 285 -17.85 -6.24 24.63
CA GLU A 285 -18.09 -6.74 23.28
C GLU A 285 -18.61 -5.59 22.39
N THR A 286 -17.96 -5.44 21.23
CA THR A 286 -18.09 -4.42 20.18
C THR A 286 -17.51 -3.03 20.52
N PRO A 287 -16.34 -2.66 19.96
CA PRO A 287 -15.85 -1.28 20.07
C PRO A 287 -16.83 -0.33 19.36
N LEU A 288 -17.12 0.83 19.98
CA LEU A 288 -18.01 1.87 19.44
C LEU A 288 -17.49 2.48 18.13
N CYS A 289 -16.22 2.25 17.82
CA CYS A 289 -15.64 2.53 16.53
C CYS A 289 -15.25 1.21 15.83
N GLN A 290 -15.71 1.01 14.60
CA GLN A 290 -15.17 -0.07 13.76
C GLN A 290 -13.74 0.29 13.33
N PRO A 291 -12.83 -0.69 13.20
CA PRO A 291 -11.50 -0.41 12.68
C PRO A 291 -11.65 0.34 11.35
N LEU A 292 -11.01 1.50 11.27
CA LEU A 292 -10.90 2.27 10.04
C LEU A 292 -10.41 1.30 8.96
N THR A 293 -11.15 1.21 7.85
CA THR A 293 -10.92 0.17 6.84
C THR A 293 -9.48 0.26 6.36
N LEU A 294 -8.80 -0.89 6.25
CA LEU A 294 -7.46 -0.93 5.67
C LEU A 294 -7.50 -0.30 4.25
N PRO A 295 -6.45 0.43 3.82
CA PRO A 295 -6.38 0.93 2.45
C PRO A 295 -6.65 -0.19 1.44
N GLU A 296 -7.44 0.10 0.42
CA GLU A 296 -7.74 -0.85 -0.64
C GLU A 296 -6.71 -0.71 -1.75
N ILE A 297 -6.11 -1.84 -2.14
CA ILE A 297 -5.15 -1.86 -3.25
C ILE A 297 -5.86 -1.96 -4.60
N SER A 298 -5.31 -1.29 -5.60
CA SER A 298 -5.71 -1.38 -7.00
C SER A 298 -4.47 -1.52 -7.89
N LEU A 299 -4.67 -2.05 -9.11
CA LEU A 299 -3.58 -2.25 -10.07
C LEU A 299 -3.97 -1.67 -11.43
N SER A 300 -3.13 -0.77 -11.94
CA SER A 300 -3.28 -0.20 -13.27
C SER A 300 -2.09 -0.52 -14.15
N ALA A 301 -2.33 -0.69 -15.45
CA ALA A 301 -1.25 -0.84 -16.42
C ALA A 301 -0.88 0.52 -16.99
N ILE A 302 0.39 0.89 -16.87
CA ILE A 302 0.95 2.06 -17.56
C ILE A 302 1.30 1.64 -18.99
N THR A 303 2.03 0.53 -19.12
CA THR A 303 2.40 -0.08 -20.41
C THR A 303 2.10 -1.58 -20.34
N ALA A 304 0.92 -1.97 -20.83
CA ALA A 304 0.46 -3.36 -20.82
C ALA A 304 0.98 -4.22 -21.99
N SER A 305 1.58 -3.59 -23.00
CA SER A 305 2.05 -4.28 -24.20
C SER A 305 3.33 -3.65 -24.75
N VAL A 306 4.32 -4.48 -25.04
CA VAL A 306 5.60 -4.07 -25.63
C VAL A 306 6.07 -5.11 -26.64
N ASN A 307 6.96 -4.73 -27.56
CA ASN A 307 7.71 -5.71 -28.33
C ASN A 307 8.72 -6.44 -27.42
N GLU A 308 9.19 -7.60 -27.86
CA GLU A 308 10.35 -8.27 -27.27
C GLU A 308 11.53 -7.28 -27.10
N GLY A 309 12.23 -7.38 -25.97
CA GLY A 309 13.25 -6.42 -25.52
C GLY A 309 12.72 -5.12 -24.88
N GLY A 310 11.41 -4.91 -24.85
CA GLY A 310 10.77 -3.78 -24.17
C GLY A 310 10.67 -3.92 -22.65
N THR A 311 10.02 -2.95 -21.99
CA THR A 311 9.74 -3.00 -20.56
C THR A 311 8.27 -2.69 -20.30
N LEU A 312 7.58 -3.63 -19.65
CA LEU A 312 6.20 -3.44 -19.20
C LEU A 312 6.20 -2.65 -17.89
N GLU A 313 5.21 -1.79 -17.71
CA GLU A 313 5.08 -0.95 -16.51
C GLU A 313 3.67 -1.02 -15.92
N PHE A 314 3.59 -1.22 -14.62
CA PHE A 314 2.35 -1.26 -13.84
C PHE A 314 2.46 -0.39 -12.60
N GLU A 315 1.34 0.08 -12.07
CA GLU A 315 1.27 0.86 -10.84
C GLU A 315 0.26 0.25 -9.88
N ILE A 316 0.75 -0.10 -8.69
CA ILE A 316 -0.09 -0.37 -7.54
C ILE A 316 -0.51 0.97 -6.95
N SER A 317 -1.79 1.15 -6.68
CA SER A 317 -2.33 2.36 -6.05
C SER A 317 -3.20 2.01 -4.85
N LEU A 318 -3.08 2.81 -3.80
CA LEU A 318 -3.92 2.77 -2.60
C LEU A 318 -4.98 3.86 -2.69
N ASP A 319 -6.19 3.57 -2.21
CA ASP A 319 -7.27 4.57 -2.11
C ASP A 319 -6.99 5.67 -1.05
N ARG A 320 -6.13 5.37 -0.06
CA ARG A 320 -5.59 6.31 0.93
C ARG A 320 -4.22 5.84 1.43
N ALA A 321 -3.43 6.75 2.00
CA ALA A 321 -2.15 6.41 2.62
C ALA A 321 -2.35 5.57 3.90
N SER A 322 -1.42 4.66 4.19
CA SER A 322 -1.34 3.96 5.48
C SER A 322 -0.32 4.61 6.41
N GLY A 323 -0.54 4.45 7.71
CA GLY A 323 0.43 4.81 8.73
C GLY A 323 1.50 3.77 9.02
N GLN A 324 1.34 2.57 8.45
CA GLN A 324 2.28 1.48 8.55
C GLN A 324 2.73 1.11 7.14
N ASP A 325 3.93 0.54 7.03
CA ASP A 325 4.39 -0.06 5.78
C ASP A 325 3.39 -1.11 5.31
N ILE A 326 2.93 -0.98 4.07
CA ILE A 326 2.05 -1.94 3.44
C ILE A 326 2.90 -2.99 2.72
N LYS A 327 2.60 -4.26 2.97
CA LYS A 327 3.20 -5.39 2.24
C LYS A 327 2.21 -5.86 1.18
N VAL A 328 2.67 -5.91 -0.07
CA VAL A 328 1.90 -6.41 -1.21
C VAL A 328 2.68 -7.54 -1.87
N ASP A 329 2.09 -8.72 -1.91
CA ASP A 329 2.66 -9.84 -2.65
C ASP A 329 2.36 -9.68 -4.14
N VAL A 330 3.40 -9.83 -4.96
CA VAL A 330 3.33 -9.67 -6.41
C VAL A 330 3.83 -10.93 -7.08
N SER A 331 3.02 -11.50 -7.96
CA SER A 331 3.33 -12.72 -8.69
C SER A 331 2.91 -12.64 -10.14
N THR A 332 3.57 -13.42 -11.01
CA THR A 332 3.22 -13.52 -12.43
C THR A 332 2.78 -14.93 -12.80
N THR A 333 1.72 -15.08 -13.60
CA THR A 333 1.27 -16.38 -14.10
C THR A 333 1.21 -16.37 -15.64
N PRO A 334 1.94 -17.24 -16.35
CA PRO A 334 1.87 -17.32 -17.80
C PRO A 334 0.48 -17.76 -18.27
N ILE A 335 -0.07 -17.07 -19.27
CA ILE A 335 -1.27 -17.50 -20.00
C ILE A 335 -0.85 -18.39 -21.18
N THR A 336 0.23 -18.01 -21.86
CA THR A 336 0.88 -18.78 -22.94
C THR A 336 2.25 -19.30 -22.50
N THR A 337 2.72 -20.40 -23.06
CA THR A 337 4.09 -20.91 -22.89
C THR A 337 5.11 -20.11 -23.74
N PRO A 338 6.35 -19.79 -23.28
CA PRO A 338 7.08 -20.27 -22.10
C PRO A 338 7.57 -19.17 -21.11
N TYR A 339 8.24 -19.60 -20.04
CA TYR A 339 8.68 -18.82 -18.87
C TYR A 339 9.97 -17.98 -19.11
N ASN A 340 10.46 -17.93 -20.36
CA ASN A 340 11.74 -17.35 -20.76
C ASN A 340 11.63 -16.01 -21.48
N ASP A 341 10.41 -15.49 -21.69
CA ASP A 341 10.20 -14.21 -22.40
C ASP A 341 10.24 -13.01 -21.46
N TYR A 342 10.26 -13.26 -20.15
CA TYR A 342 10.47 -12.28 -19.09
C TYR A 342 11.03 -12.99 -17.85
N THR A 343 11.59 -12.23 -16.91
CA THR A 343 12.00 -12.77 -15.61
C THR A 343 11.49 -11.83 -14.52
N TYR A 344 10.52 -12.31 -13.75
CA TYR A 344 9.99 -11.61 -12.59
C TYR A 344 9.69 -12.61 -11.48
N PRO A 345 10.56 -12.75 -10.46
CA PRO A 345 10.29 -13.65 -9.35
C PRO A 345 9.15 -13.12 -8.49
N ASP A 346 8.37 -14.05 -7.93
CA ASP A 346 7.39 -13.72 -6.90
C ASP A 346 8.10 -13.03 -5.73
N GLN A 347 7.55 -11.90 -5.29
CA GLN A 347 8.18 -11.07 -4.28
C GLN A 347 7.15 -10.25 -3.51
N THR A 348 7.51 -9.87 -2.29
CA THR A 348 6.73 -8.94 -1.48
C THR A 348 7.29 -7.53 -1.63
N ILE A 349 6.48 -6.61 -2.14
CA ILE A 349 6.78 -5.19 -2.26
C ILE A 349 6.36 -4.48 -0.97
N THR A 350 7.12 -3.45 -0.59
CA THR A 350 6.78 -2.58 0.54
C THR A 350 6.42 -1.19 0.02
N ILE A 351 5.19 -0.76 0.27
CA ILE A 351 4.77 0.64 0.12
C ILE A 351 4.99 1.29 1.48
N ALA A 352 5.94 2.22 1.57
CA ALA A 352 6.30 2.86 2.83
C ALA A 352 5.10 3.62 3.43
N ALA A 353 5.04 3.70 4.76
CA ALA A 353 4.04 4.53 5.44
C ALA A 353 3.99 5.96 4.85
N GLY A 354 2.78 6.46 4.59
CA GLY A 354 2.53 7.77 3.97
C GLY A 354 2.49 7.77 2.44
N GLU A 355 3.04 6.75 1.77
CA GLU A 355 2.98 6.62 0.30
C GLU A 355 1.65 6.00 -0.14
N VAL A 356 1.24 6.30 -1.38
CA VAL A 356 -0.03 5.83 -1.97
C VAL A 356 0.12 5.03 -3.25
N SER A 357 1.34 4.90 -3.79
CA SER A 357 1.57 4.13 -5.00
C SER A 357 2.96 3.49 -5.06
N TYR A 358 3.10 2.48 -5.91
CA TYR A 358 4.37 1.83 -6.21
C TYR A 358 4.41 1.38 -7.67
N ARG A 359 5.51 1.68 -8.37
CA ARG A 359 5.70 1.30 -9.78
C ARG A 359 6.45 -0.03 -9.91
N ILE A 360 5.87 -0.94 -10.68
CA ILE A 360 6.45 -2.23 -11.05
C ILE A 360 6.98 -2.14 -12.49
N GLN A 361 8.19 -2.63 -12.72
CA GLN A 361 8.81 -2.72 -14.04
C GLN A 361 9.19 -4.18 -14.34
N ILE A 362 8.80 -4.67 -15.50
CA ILE A 362 9.07 -6.04 -15.95
C ILE A 362 9.76 -5.98 -17.32
N PRO A 363 11.10 -6.12 -17.39
CA PRO A 363 11.81 -6.20 -18.66
C PRO A 363 11.48 -7.52 -19.38
N THR A 364 11.28 -7.45 -20.68
CA THR A 364 11.09 -8.62 -21.55
C THR A 364 12.40 -9.01 -22.23
N ILE A 365 12.47 -10.25 -22.69
CA ILE A 365 13.65 -10.81 -23.35
C ILE A 365 13.46 -10.69 -24.87
N ASP A 366 14.51 -10.24 -25.55
CA ASP A 366 14.58 -10.18 -27.01
C ASP A 366 15.30 -11.41 -27.54
N ASN A 367 14.73 -12.07 -28.54
CA ASN A 367 15.34 -13.25 -29.13
C ASN A 367 15.29 -13.21 -30.67
N THR A 368 15.44 -14.35 -31.35
CA THR A 368 15.46 -14.40 -32.83
C THR A 368 14.58 -15.51 -33.40
N VAL A 369 13.66 -16.03 -32.59
CA VAL A 369 12.84 -17.19 -32.85
C VAL A 369 11.39 -16.75 -32.79
N TYR A 370 10.68 -16.91 -33.90
CA TYR A 370 9.24 -16.68 -33.93
C TYR A 370 8.50 -17.74 -33.08
N GLU A 371 7.90 -17.29 -31.99
CA GLU A 371 7.09 -18.08 -31.06
C GLU A 371 5.66 -17.52 -30.90
N GLY A 372 5.36 -16.40 -31.58
CA GLY A 372 4.08 -15.71 -31.55
C GLY A 372 3.88 -14.89 -30.27
N ASN A 373 2.90 -13.97 -30.29
CA ASN A 373 2.63 -13.11 -29.13
C ASN A 373 2.38 -13.93 -27.85
N LYS A 374 2.89 -13.42 -26.74
CA LYS A 374 2.81 -14.07 -25.43
C LYS A 374 2.03 -13.22 -24.46
N GLN A 375 1.34 -13.89 -23.54
CA GLN A 375 0.60 -13.21 -22.48
C GLN A 375 0.85 -13.86 -21.13
N PHE A 376 0.83 -13.03 -20.09
CA PHE A 376 0.86 -13.44 -18.70
C PHE A 376 0.00 -12.49 -17.86
N THR A 377 -0.42 -12.95 -16.69
CA THR A 377 -1.10 -12.10 -15.70
C THR A 377 -0.12 -11.65 -14.63
N LEU A 378 -0.20 -10.38 -14.25
CA LEU A 378 0.40 -9.84 -13.04
C LEU A 378 -0.69 -9.77 -11.97
N GLN A 379 -0.49 -10.47 -10.85
CA GLN A 379 -1.37 -10.47 -9.70
C GLN A 379 -0.71 -9.69 -8.55
N VAL A 380 -1.49 -8.84 -7.89
CA VAL A 380 -1.09 -8.20 -6.64
C VAL A 380 -2.12 -8.54 -5.55
N THR A 381 -1.64 -8.85 -4.35
CA THR A 381 -2.49 -9.22 -3.21
C THR A 381 -1.95 -8.53 -1.96
N ALA A 382 -2.83 -7.88 -1.20
CA ALA A 382 -2.43 -7.28 0.06
C ALA A 382 -2.03 -8.36 1.07
N ALA A 383 -0.84 -8.25 1.65
CA ALA A 383 -0.30 -9.17 2.64
C ALA A 383 -0.39 -8.59 4.07
N GLU A 384 -0.04 -7.31 4.25
CA GLU A 384 -0.11 -6.61 5.54
C GLU A 384 -0.58 -5.16 5.39
N HIS A 385 -1.37 -4.69 6.35
CA HIS A 385 -1.84 -3.31 6.52
C HIS A 385 -2.61 -2.69 5.33
N ALA A 386 -3.03 -3.50 4.38
CA ALA A 386 -3.92 -3.14 3.27
C ALA A 386 -4.93 -4.28 3.03
N SER A 387 -5.89 -4.05 2.15
CA SER A 387 -6.88 -5.05 1.74
C SER A 387 -7.06 -5.06 0.23
N GLY A 388 -7.61 -6.17 -0.28
CA GLY A 388 -7.91 -6.32 -1.70
C GLY A 388 -6.83 -7.08 -2.48
N SER A 389 -7.18 -7.33 -3.74
CA SER A 389 -6.33 -8.00 -4.71
C SER A 389 -6.72 -7.53 -6.10
N ALA A 390 -5.77 -7.36 -7.00
CA ALA A 390 -6.02 -6.92 -8.35
C ALA A 390 -5.12 -7.66 -9.35
N GLN A 391 -5.58 -7.77 -10.59
CA GLN A 391 -4.83 -8.43 -11.65
C GLN A 391 -4.84 -7.62 -12.93
N GLN A 392 -3.78 -7.73 -13.71
CA GLN A 392 -3.69 -7.17 -15.06
C GLN A 392 -3.06 -8.17 -16.02
N THR A 393 -3.45 -8.10 -17.28
CA THR A 393 -2.84 -8.90 -18.36
C THR A 393 -1.74 -8.10 -19.04
N ALA A 394 -0.57 -8.70 -19.19
CA ALA A 394 0.54 -8.19 -19.97
C ALA A 394 0.65 -8.94 -21.30
N THR A 395 1.05 -8.23 -22.37
CA THR A 395 1.31 -8.81 -23.69
C THR A 395 2.73 -8.50 -24.16
N ILE A 396 3.46 -9.53 -24.56
CA ILE A 396 4.73 -9.41 -25.27
C ILE A 396 4.43 -9.66 -26.75
N ILE A 397 4.70 -8.65 -27.57
CA ILE A 397 4.48 -8.67 -29.01
C ILE A 397 5.71 -9.28 -29.67
N GLU A 398 5.47 -10.37 -30.40
CA GLU A 398 6.42 -11.06 -31.24
C GLU A 398 6.89 -10.14 -32.37
N ASN A 399 8.20 -9.91 -32.45
CA ASN A 399 8.80 -9.01 -33.44
C ASN A 399 9.69 -9.73 -34.47
N ASP A 400 9.87 -11.05 -34.34
CA ASP A 400 10.67 -11.86 -35.25
C ASP A 400 9.92 -12.33 -36.50
N PRO A 401 10.64 -12.59 -37.61
CA PRO A 401 10.01 -13.07 -38.84
C PRO A 401 9.54 -14.53 -38.73
N ASN A 402 8.25 -14.76 -39.05
CA ASN A 402 7.71 -16.12 -39.25
C ASN A 402 8.26 -16.75 -40.55
N THR A 403 9.44 -17.34 -40.48
CA THR A 403 10.13 -17.91 -41.65
C THR A 403 9.39 -19.09 -42.30
N ALA A 404 8.57 -19.83 -41.56
CA ALA A 404 7.76 -20.92 -42.09
C ALA A 404 6.63 -20.40 -42.99
N GLU A 405 5.93 -19.36 -42.56
CA GLU A 405 4.92 -18.69 -43.37
C GLU A 405 5.54 -18.00 -44.58
N GLN A 406 6.70 -17.35 -44.42
CA GLN A 406 7.45 -16.79 -45.55
C GLN A 406 7.80 -17.87 -46.59
N LEU A 407 8.28 -19.03 -46.17
CA LEU A 407 8.59 -20.15 -47.08
C LEU A 407 7.34 -20.67 -47.81
N GLN A 408 6.22 -20.82 -47.10
CA GLN A 408 4.94 -21.23 -47.72
C GLN A 408 4.45 -20.22 -48.75
N ASN A 409 4.51 -18.92 -48.44
CA ASN A 409 4.15 -17.86 -49.37
C ASN A 409 5.07 -17.86 -50.61
N ALA A 410 6.38 -18.02 -50.42
CA ALA A 410 7.33 -18.12 -51.51
C ALA A 410 7.04 -19.33 -52.43
N ALA A 411 6.59 -20.45 -51.88
CA ALA A 411 6.20 -21.62 -52.65
C ALA A 411 4.85 -21.47 -53.37
N LYS A 412 3.89 -20.78 -52.73
CA LYS A 412 2.55 -20.50 -53.27
C LYS A 412 2.58 -19.55 -54.45
N TYR A 413 3.39 -18.49 -54.36
CA TYR A 413 3.55 -17.47 -55.41
C TYR A 413 4.77 -17.72 -56.31
N GLY A 414 5.57 -18.73 -55.99
CA GLY A 414 6.74 -19.13 -56.75
C GLY A 414 6.38 -19.92 -58.00
N GLN A 415 7.30 -19.91 -58.97
CA GLN A 415 7.11 -20.51 -60.29
C GLN A 415 8.37 -21.23 -60.75
N VAL A 416 8.17 -22.34 -61.45
CA VAL A 416 9.24 -23.12 -62.09
C VAL A 416 8.97 -23.20 -63.59
N ASN A 417 9.88 -22.64 -64.38
CA ASN A 417 9.73 -22.46 -65.82
C ASN A 417 10.89 -23.12 -66.56
N TRP A 418 10.62 -23.62 -67.77
CA TRP A 418 11.66 -24.04 -68.69
C TRP A 418 12.40 -22.82 -69.25
N GLU A 419 13.72 -22.90 -69.37
CA GLU A 419 14.56 -21.81 -69.86
C GLU A 419 15.23 -22.19 -71.19
N GLY A 420 15.21 -21.26 -72.15
CA GLY A 420 15.92 -21.41 -73.42
C GLY A 420 15.39 -22.55 -74.30
N SER A 421 14.07 -22.65 -74.46
CA SER A 421 13.40 -23.69 -75.24
C SER A 421 13.55 -23.49 -76.76
N ASP A 422 13.71 -24.61 -77.48
CA ASP A 422 13.69 -24.69 -78.94
C ASP A 422 12.99 -25.99 -79.40
N GLY A 423 11.82 -25.89 -80.02
CA GLY A 423 10.92 -27.04 -80.25
C GLY A 423 10.64 -27.43 -81.70
N CYS A 424 10.54 -28.73 -81.99
CA CYS A 424 9.88 -29.26 -83.19
C CYS A 424 9.26 -30.67 -82.99
N CYS A 425 8.21 -30.94 -83.78
CA CYS A 425 7.50 -32.19 -84.07
C CYS A 425 7.01 -33.08 -82.91
N HIS A 426 7.80 -33.34 -81.85
CA HIS A 426 7.40 -34.20 -80.70
C HIS A 426 8.04 -33.82 -79.35
N GLY A 427 8.83 -32.74 -79.27
CA GLY A 427 9.51 -32.32 -78.04
C GLY A 427 10.22 -30.97 -78.17
N GLN A 428 10.91 -30.57 -77.10
CA GLN A 428 11.71 -29.34 -77.04
C GLN A 428 13.12 -29.60 -76.52
N ARG A 429 14.11 -28.92 -77.08
CA ARG A 429 15.43 -28.75 -76.48
C ARG A 429 15.35 -27.66 -75.43
N ILE A 430 15.75 -27.95 -74.21
CA ILE A 430 15.70 -27.02 -73.08
C ILE A 430 17.11 -26.81 -72.52
N ARG A 431 17.51 -25.56 -72.26
CA ARG A 431 18.83 -25.24 -71.66
C ARG A 431 18.85 -25.41 -70.15
N GLY A 432 17.70 -25.28 -69.50
CA GLY A 432 17.58 -25.52 -68.07
C GLY A 432 16.20 -25.18 -67.52
N ILE A 433 16.15 -25.02 -66.21
CA ILE A 433 14.96 -24.68 -65.44
C ILE A 433 15.29 -23.42 -64.64
N LYS A 434 14.42 -22.41 -64.77
CA LYS A 434 14.49 -21.18 -63.99
C LYS A 434 13.35 -21.17 -62.97
N GLY A 435 13.70 -21.03 -61.70
CA GLY A 435 12.76 -20.80 -60.60
C GLY A 435 12.75 -19.33 -60.19
N HIS A 436 11.55 -18.78 -59.94
CA HIS A 436 11.35 -17.49 -59.28
C HIS A 436 10.54 -17.71 -58.00
N PHE A 437 11.11 -17.35 -56.85
CA PHE A 437 10.55 -17.58 -55.52
C PHE A 437 10.59 -16.26 -54.73
N PRO A 438 9.59 -15.38 -54.92
CA PRO A 438 9.60 -14.07 -54.29
C PRO A 438 9.51 -14.21 -52.76
N ASN A 439 10.34 -13.45 -52.04
CA ASN A 439 10.35 -13.37 -50.57
C ASN A 439 10.65 -14.71 -49.86
N ALA A 440 11.31 -15.66 -50.53
CA ALA A 440 11.83 -16.85 -49.86
C ALA A 440 12.92 -16.44 -48.84
N PRO A 441 12.97 -17.04 -47.64
CA PRO A 441 14.05 -16.80 -46.69
C PRO A 441 15.44 -17.02 -47.32
N ALA A 442 16.39 -16.14 -47.05
CA ALA A 442 17.75 -16.24 -47.59
C ALA A 442 18.41 -17.56 -47.16
N GLY A 443 19.05 -18.28 -48.08
CA GLY A 443 19.60 -19.61 -47.79
C GLY A 443 18.62 -20.77 -47.99
N THR A 444 17.38 -20.50 -48.43
CA THR A 444 16.44 -21.56 -48.86
C THR A 444 17.07 -22.47 -49.91
N VAL A 445 16.99 -23.77 -49.69
CA VAL A 445 17.47 -24.81 -50.61
C VAL A 445 16.35 -25.15 -51.60
N VAL A 446 16.63 -24.98 -52.88
CA VAL A 446 15.73 -25.32 -53.99
C VAL A 446 16.18 -26.64 -54.60
N ASN A 447 15.32 -27.64 -54.60
CA ASN A 447 15.54 -28.86 -55.35
C ASN A 447 14.67 -28.84 -56.61
N PHE A 448 15.30 -28.88 -57.78
CA PHE A 448 14.61 -28.93 -59.07
C PHE A 448 14.41 -30.37 -59.52
N TYR A 449 13.22 -30.65 -60.04
CA TYR A 449 12.80 -31.96 -60.51
C TYR A 449 12.28 -31.88 -61.93
N ILE A 450 12.55 -32.94 -62.69
CA ILE A 450 11.87 -33.23 -63.96
C ILE A 450 11.12 -34.53 -63.74
N SER A 451 9.79 -34.49 -63.88
CA SER A 451 8.93 -35.61 -63.49
C SER A 451 9.23 -36.04 -62.04
N SER A 452 9.82 -37.22 -61.82
CA SER A 452 10.19 -37.71 -60.47
C SER A 452 11.69 -37.59 -60.15
N GLN A 453 12.53 -37.22 -61.12
CA GLN A 453 13.97 -37.21 -60.95
C GLN A 453 14.46 -35.84 -60.47
N LYS A 454 15.21 -35.81 -59.36
CA LYS A 454 15.92 -34.60 -58.92
C LYS A 454 17.10 -34.33 -59.86
N ILE A 455 17.15 -33.14 -60.44
CA ILE A 455 18.14 -32.75 -61.44
C ILE A 455 19.20 -31.83 -60.83
N ALA A 456 18.81 -30.94 -59.91
CA ALA A 456 19.73 -30.02 -59.27
C ALA A 456 19.25 -29.64 -57.87
N THR A 457 20.22 -29.29 -57.02
CA THR A 457 20.00 -28.60 -55.76
C THR A 457 20.72 -27.26 -55.83
N LYS A 458 20.05 -26.18 -55.47
CA LYS A 458 20.58 -24.81 -55.46
C LYS A 458 20.23 -24.13 -54.14
N THR A 459 21.07 -23.21 -53.72
CA THR A 459 20.77 -22.33 -52.58
C THR A 459 20.36 -20.96 -53.13
N LEU A 460 19.23 -20.43 -52.67
CA LEU A 460 18.76 -19.11 -53.05
C LEU A 460 19.62 -18.01 -52.44
N SER A 461 20.22 -17.19 -53.30
CA SER A 461 20.93 -15.94 -52.95
C SER A 461 20.11 -14.69 -53.28
N GLY A 462 18.89 -14.85 -53.81
CA GLY A 462 17.94 -13.81 -54.18
C GLY A 462 16.61 -14.47 -54.56
N ASN A 463 15.78 -13.83 -55.39
CA ASN A 463 14.48 -14.38 -55.78
C ASN A 463 14.53 -15.45 -56.89
N PHE A 464 15.71 -15.73 -57.47
CA PHE A 464 15.83 -16.63 -58.62
C PHE A 464 16.84 -17.75 -58.35
N ALA A 465 16.54 -18.94 -58.86
CA ALA A 465 17.48 -20.05 -58.92
C ALA A 465 17.44 -20.69 -60.31
N TYR A 466 18.59 -21.18 -60.78
CA TYR A 466 18.72 -21.77 -62.11
C TYR A 466 19.36 -23.17 -62.05
N ALA A 467 18.76 -24.12 -62.76
CA ALA A 467 19.27 -25.47 -62.94
C ALA A 467 19.45 -25.76 -64.43
N GLY A 468 20.70 -25.73 -64.89
CA GLY A 468 21.08 -25.94 -66.29
C GLY A 468 22.54 -25.58 -66.47
N ASP A 469 23.09 -25.88 -67.64
CA ASP A 469 24.43 -25.45 -68.01
C ASP A 469 24.39 -24.70 -69.34
N SER A 470 25.38 -23.83 -69.57
CA SER A 470 25.42 -22.98 -70.77
C SER A 470 25.82 -23.72 -72.06
N GLN A 471 26.19 -25.00 -71.96
CA GLN A 471 26.82 -25.76 -73.05
C GLN A 471 26.03 -27.03 -73.47
N SER A 472 24.96 -27.37 -72.76
CA SER A 472 24.14 -28.55 -73.01
C SER A 472 22.65 -28.21 -73.05
N THR A 473 21.94 -28.89 -73.95
CA THR A 473 20.49 -28.82 -74.05
C THR A 473 19.91 -30.21 -73.81
N TRP A 474 18.87 -30.30 -73.00
CA TRP A 474 18.15 -31.55 -72.73
C TRP A 474 16.96 -31.69 -73.67
N TRP A 475 16.72 -32.90 -74.18
CA TRP A 475 15.51 -33.18 -74.97
C TRP A 475 14.36 -33.55 -74.03
N MET A 476 13.26 -32.81 -74.09
CA MET A 476 12.05 -33.03 -73.29
C MET A 476 10.87 -33.36 -74.19
N ASN A 477 10.19 -34.47 -73.92
CA ASN A 477 8.96 -34.81 -74.61
C ASN A 477 7.83 -33.85 -74.19
N ASN A 478 6.89 -33.60 -75.10
CA ASN A 478 5.70 -32.82 -74.79
C ASN A 478 4.99 -33.33 -73.53
N GLY A 479 4.57 -32.41 -72.66
CA GLY A 479 3.89 -32.73 -71.40
C GLY A 479 4.82 -33.06 -70.22
N THR A 480 6.14 -33.11 -70.42
CA THR A 480 7.12 -33.27 -69.33
C THR A 480 7.02 -32.07 -68.37
N VAL A 481 6.95 -32.32 -67.06
CA VAL A 481 6.76 -31.28 -66.03
C VAL A 481 8.08 -30.99 -65.33
N ALA A 482 8.43 -29.71 -65.23
CA ALA A 482 9.44 -29.23 -64.28
C ALA A 482 8.76 -28.65 -63.04
N TRP A 483 9.27 -28.99 -61.86
CA TRP A 483 8.79 -28.46 -60.58
C TRP A 483 9.94 -28.40 -59.57
N ALA A 484 9.69 -27.79 -58.41
CA ALA A 484 10.70 -27.66 -57.37
C ALA A 484 10.11 -27.79 -55.97
N THR A 485 10.99 -28.12 -55.01
CA THR A 485 10.73 -27.95 -53.58
C THR A 485 11.61 -26.85 -53.01
N LEU A 486 11.08 -26.15 -52.01
CA LEU A 486 11.82 -25.20 -51.19
C LEU A 486 12.00 -25.81 -49.80
N THR A 487 13.23 -25.83 -49.30
CA THR A 487 13.57 -26.30 -47.96
C THR A 487 14.29 -25.20 -47.19
N TYR A 488 13.79 -24.83 -46.00
CA TYR A 488 14.43 -23.87 -45.10
C TYR A 488 14.16 -24.28 -43.65
N ASN A 489 15.19 -24.24 -42.79
CA ASN A 489 15.11 -24.66 -41.37
C ASN A 489 14.38 -26.00 -41.14
N GLY A 490 14.66 -27.00 -41.99
CA GLY A 490 14.05 -28.34 -41.91
C GLY A 490 12.63 -28.46 -42.45
N VAL A 491 11.93 -27.35 -42.73
CA VAL A 491 10.61 -27.34 -43.38
C VAL A 491 10.79 -27.45 -44.89
N THR A 492 10.05 -28.35 -45.54
CA THR A 492 10.05 -28.51 -47.00
C THR A 492 8.65 -28.32 -47.55
N VAL A 493 8.51 -27.49 -48.59
CA VAL A 493 7.24 -27.21 -49.28
C VAL A 493 7.40 -27.38 -50.79
N ASN A 494 6.34 -27.83 -51.45
CA ASN A 494 6.29 -27.93 -52.91
C ASN A 494 5.92 -26.57 -53.51
N VAL A 495 6.60 -26.17 -54.58
CA VAL A 495 6.21 -24.98 -55.35
C VAL A 495 4.93 -25.28 -56.12
N HIS A 496 3.93 -24.41 -55.98
CA HIS A 496 2.58 -24.65 -56.52
C HIS A 496 2.52 -24.63 -58.06
N THR A 497 3.38 -23.84 -58.70
CA THR A 497 3.36 -23.66 -60.16
C THR A 497 4.58 -24.30 -60.82
N GLY A 498 4.34 -25.39 -61.56
CA GLY A 498 5.32 -26.03 -62.45
C GLY A 498 4.79 -26.09 -63.88
N HIS A 499 5.65 -25.76 -64.85
CA HIS A 499 5.25 -25.69 -66.26
C HIS A 499 5.54 -26.99 -67.01
N LYS A 500 4.64 -27.30 -67.96
CA LYS A 500 4.82 -28.41 -68.90
C LYS A 500 5.61 -27.95 -70.11
N SER A 501 6.50 -28.81 -70.62
CA SER A 501 7.08 -28.63 -71.95
C SER A 501 5.94 -28.64 -72.98
N GLN A 502 5.79 -27.58 -73.78
CA GLN A 502 4.76 -27.47 -74.82
C GLN A 502 5.33 -27.78 -76.22
N ILE A 503 4.49 -27.90 -77.26
CA ILE A 503 4.95 -28.04 -78.66
C ILE A 503 4.71 -26.69 -79.37
N HIS A 504 5.68 -26.29 -80.21
CA HIS A 504 5.74 -25.11 -81.10
C HIS A 504 6.46 -23.89 -80.52
N ASN A 505 7.59 -23.53 -81.16
CA ASN A 505 8.19 -22.21 -81.10
C ASN A 505 7.23 -21.21 -81.76
N HIS A 506 6.84 -20.15 -81.06
CA HIS A 506 6.49 -18.93 -81.75
C HIS A 506 7.76 -18.05 -81.75
N HIS A 507 8.48 -18.04 -82.88
CA HIS A 507 9.80 -17.40 -83.03
C HIS A 507 9.83 -15.88 -82.74
N ASN A 508 8.66 -15.27 -82.51
CA ASN A 508 8.47 -13.86 -82.19
C ASN A 508 8.13 -13.61 -80.71
N VAL A 509 8.08 -14.62 -79.85
CA VAL A 509 7.80 -14.44 -78.42
C VAL A 509 9.11 -14.41 -77.66
N ASN A 510 9.44 -13.23 -77.13
CA ASN A 510 10.57 -13.06 -76.22
C ASN A 510 10.24 -13.71 -74.86
N CYS A 511 10.70 -14.95 -74.67
CA CYS A 511 10.52 -15.71 -73.44
C CYS A 511 11.49 -15.32 -72.30
N ALA A 512 12.24 -14.21 -72.40
CA ALA A 512 13.17 -13.80 -71.34
C ALA A 512 12.51 -13.61 -69.96
N ASN A 513 11.18 -13.44 -69.94
CA ASN A 513 10.35 -13.32 -68.74
C ASN A 513 9.40 -14.51 -68.50
N GLY A 514 9.62 -15.66 -69.14
CA GLY A 514 8.78 -16.84 -69.04
C GLY A 514 7.64 -16.85 -70.07
N CYS A 515 7.66 -17.84 -70.95
CA CYS A 515 6.51 -18.15 -71.81
C CYS A 515 5.62 -19.15 -71.07
N TRP A 516 4.37 -18.75 -70.83
CA TRP A 516 3.35 -19.45 -70.05
C TRP A 516 2.74 -20.63 -70.79
#